data_AF-A0A6H1LKI3-F1
#
_entry.id   AF-A0A6H1LKI3-F1
#
_cell.length_a   1.000
_cell.length_b   1.000
_cell.length_c   1.000
_cell.angle_alpha   90.00
_cell.angle_beta   90.00
_cell.angle_gamma   90.00
#
_symmetry.space_group_name_H-M   'P 1'
#
loop_
_entity.id
_entity.type
_entity.pdbx_description
1 polymer ?
#
loop_
_entity_poly.entity_id
_entity_poly.type
_entity_poly.pdbx_seq_one_letter_code
_entity_poly.pdbx_strand_id
1 'polypeptide(L)'
;MEEHALAPDRLDLAQQCVLAAAQAATRRVHGAARADRLVVGFAPGLSVSPAVRAFTRTHPDIEIELLHLNWYEKGEALRDGRADVGFLRRPFDEGGIHTIPVGSEPKVVCLPTTHPLASRRRLTLAALDGETILDFHARRTATVEEKLELVAAGRGIALLPRSVARSYSRPDLANRPVTDVPPTEICLAVLEARRDGHVDDFLTTATHALSEHRP
;
A
#
# COMPACT_ATOMS: atom_id res chain seq x y z
N MET A 1 -9.16 41.51 22.13
CA MET A 1 -9.75 41.14 23.43
C MET A 1 -11.25 41.30 23.23
N GLU A 2 -12.05 40.27 22.99
CA GLU A 2 -11.94 38.83 23.28
C GLU A 2 -12.31 37.97 22.06
N GLU A 3 -11.78 36.76 22.10
CA GLU A 3 -11.77 35.69 21.11
C GLU A 3 -13.01 34.80 21.31
N HIS A 4 -13.94 34.81 20.34
CA HIS A 4 -15.09 33.92 20.34
C HIS A 4 -14.73 32.64 19.57
N ALA A 5 -14.19 31.66 20.30
CA ALA A 5 -13.90 30.33 19.75
C ALA A 5 -15.21 29.63 19.36
N LEU A 6 -15.36 29.32 18.07
CA LEU A 6 -16.45 28.51 17.53
C LEU A 6 -16.45 27.13 18.22
N ALA A 7 -17.55 26.79 18.88
CA ALA A 7 -17.80 25.43 19.34
C ALA A 7 -17.89 24.49 18.11
N PRO A 8 -17.25 23.30 18.14
CA PRO A 8 -17.35 22.34 17.05
C PRO A 8 -18.80 21.89 16.85
N ASP A 9 -19.21 21.79 15.58
CA ASP A 9 -20.56 21.46 15.16
C ASP A 9 -20.99 20.10 15.73
N ARG A 10 -22.15 20.05 16.39
CA ARG A 10 -22.63 18.85 17.12
C ARG A 10 -22.85 17.66 16.18
N LEU A 11 -23.00 17.91 14.88
CA LEU A 11 -23.11 16.88 13.85
C LEU A 11 -21.79 16.11 13.63
N ASP A 12 -20.66 16.81 13.66
CA ASP A 12 -19.32 16.23 13.45
C ASP A 12 -18.92 15.33 14.64
N LEU A 13 -19.21 15.78 15.86
CA LEU A 13 -19.00 14.98 17.07
C LEU A 13 -19.84 13.68 17.07
N ALA A 14 -21.09 13.73 16.60
CA ALA A 14 -21.92 12.54 16.51
C ALA A 14 -21.40 11.52 15.48
N GLN A 15 -20.93 12.00 14.32
CA GLN A 15 -20.31 11.14 13.29
C GLN A 15 -19.00 10.52 13.79
N GLN A 16 -18.16 11.30 14.47
CA GLN A 16 -16.92 10.83 15.09
C GLN A 16 -17.19 9.78 16.18
N CYS A 17 -18.22 9.98 17.00
CA CYS A 17 -18.63 9.01 18.02
C CYS A 17 -19.11 7.69 17.40
N VAL A 18 -19.93 7.73 16.35
CA VAL A 18 -20.40 6.51 15.67
C VAL A 18 -19.24 5.76 15.02
N LEU A 19 -18.33 6.46 14.35
CA LEU A 19 -17.14 5.84 13.74
C LEU A 19 -16.21 5.24 14.80
N ALA A 20 -15.96 5.96 15.90
CA ALA A 20 -15.14 5.47 17.00
C ALA A 20 -15.77 4.25 17.70
N ALA A 21 -17.09 4.23 17.86
CA ALA A 21 -17.83 3.10 18.41
C ALA A 21 -17.76 1.88 17.48
N ALA A 22 -17.92 2.07 16.17
CA ALA A 22 -17.74 1.01 15.18
C ALA A 22 -16.31 0.46 15.18
N GLN A 23 -15.30 1.33 15.13
CA GLN A 23 -13.89 0.94 15.24
C GLN A 23 -13.58 0.22 16.56
N ALA A 24 -14.14 0.68 17.68
CA ALA A 24 -13.96 0.03 18.98
C ALA A 24 -14.70 -1.31 19.08
N ALA A 25 -15.84 -1.47 18.41
CA ALA A 25 -16.54 -2.74 18.29
C ALA A 25 -15.73 -3.73 17.43
N THR A 26 -15.20 -3.28 16.28
CA THR A 26 -14.27 -4.05 15.44
C THR A 26 -13.02 -4.46 16.24
N ARG A 27 -12.41 -3.53 17.00
CA ARG A 27 -11.26 -3.83 17.88
C ARG A 27 -11.59 -4.89 18.95
N ARG A 28 -12.78 -4.87 19.55
CA ARG A 28 -13.20 -5.83 20.58
C ARG A 28 -13.51 -7.22 20.02
N VAL A 29 -14.17 -7.30 18.86
CA VAL A 29 -14.42 -8.57 18.17
C VAL A 29 -13.09 -9.24 17.79
N HIS A 30 -12.09 -8.46 17.39
CA HIS A 30 -10.77 -9.00 17.06
C HIS A 30 -9.86 -9.25 18.27
N GLY A 31 -10.14 -8.73 19.48
CA GLY A 31 -9.22 -8.81 20.62
C GLY A 31 -9.16 -10.19 21.32
N ALA A 32 -10.26 -10.94 21.35
CA ALA A 32 -10.31 -12.27 21.96
C ALA A 32 -10.03 -13.42 20.97
N ALA A 33 -10.06 -13.13 19.66
CA ALA A 33 -9.84 -14.09 18.56
C ALA A 33 -8.46 -13.97 17.90
N ARG A 34 -7.53 -13.19 18.49
CA ARG A 34 -6.26 -12.77 17.85
C ARG A 34 -5.02 -13.58 18.23
N ALA A 35 -5.09 -14.47 19.20
CA ALA A 35 -3.91 -15.27 19.58
C ALA A 35 -3.46 -16.19 18.42
N ASP A 36 -4.42 -16.71 17.66
CA ASP A 36 -4.21 -17.72 16.62
C ASP A 36 -4.40 -17.16 15.19
N ARG A 37 -4.36 -15.83 15.02
CA ARG A 37 -4.59 -15.19 13.72
C ARG A 37 -3.73 -13.94 13.52
N LEU A 38 -3.17 -13.81 12.31
CA LEU A 38 -2.41 -12.63 11.88
C LEU A 38 -2.96 -12.08 10.55
N VAL A 39 -3.33 -10.80 10.52
CA VAL A 39 -3.76 -10.13 9.29
C VAL A 39 -2.62 -9.36 8.64
N VAL A 40 -2.25 -9.75 7.42
CA VAL A 40 -1.17 -9.14 6.64
C VAL A 40 -1.76 -8.27 5.52
N GLY A 41 -1.68 -6.96 5.72
CA GLY A 41 -2.01 -5.96 4.70
C GLY A 41 -0.88 -5.83 3.69
N PHE A 42 -1.19 -5.71 2.40
CA PHE A 42 -0.15 -5.50 1.39
C PHE A 42 -0.59 -4.56 0.27
N ALA A 43 0.30 -3.64 -0.08
CA ALA A 43 0.10 -2.71 -1.17
C ALA A 43 0.15 -3.45 -2.53
N PRO A 44 -0.57 -2.96 -3.56
CA PRO A 44 -0.67 -3.64 -4.85
C PRO A 44 0.70 -3.97 -5.46
N GLY A 45 0.83 -5.15 -6.07
CA GLY A 45 2.06 -5.61 -6.71
C GLY A 45 3.16 -6.11 -5.77
N LEU A 46 3.05 -5.94 -4.45
CA LEU A 46 4.00 -6.55 -3.52
C LEU A 46 3.72 -8.04 -3.31
N SER A 47 4.78 -8.84 -3.26
CA SER A 47 4.69 -10.27 -2.99
C SER A 47 4.85 -10.56 -1.50
N VAL A 48 3.80 -11.11 -0.90
CA VAL A 48 3.79 -11.54 0.50
C VAL A 48 4.11 -13.03 0.68
N SER A 49 4.00 -13.82 -0.39
CA SER A 49 4.05 -15.28 -0.30
C SER A 49 5.36 -15.86 0.24
N PRO A 50 6.56 -15.28 0.01
CA PRO A 50 7.79 -15.80 0.63
C PRO A 50 7.77 -15.67 2.16
N ALA A 51 7.32 -14.52 2.67
CA ALA A 51 7.21 -14.27 4.10
C ALA A 51 6.15 -15.17 4.75
N VAL A 52 4.96 -15.26 4.16
CA VAL A 52 3.88 -16.14 4.64
C VAL A 52 4.33 -17.59 4.69
N ARG A 53 4.94 -18.10 3.60
CA ARG A 53 5.43 -19.48 3.54
C ARG A 53 6.50 -19.76 4.60
N ALA A 54 7.42 -18.82 4.81
CA ALA A 54 8.47 -18.97 5.82
C ALA A 54 7.89 -18.98 7.24
N PHE A 55 6.93 -18.11 7.52
CA PHE A 55 6.30 -18.01 8.83
C PHE A 55 5.42 -19.22 9.17
N THR A 56 4.56 -19.66 8.25
CA THR A 56 3.66 -20.81 8.46
C THR A 56 4.42 -22.13 8.70
N ARG A 57 5.68 -22.23 8.27
CA ARG A 57 6.52 -23.41 8.57
C ARG A 57 6.86 -23.54 10.05
N THR A 58 6.98 -22.41 10.77
CA THR A 58 7.33 -22.39 12.20
C THR A 58 6.12 -22.09 13.09
N HIS A 59 5.03 -21.58 12.49
CA HIS A 59 3.78 -21.22 13.18
C HIS A 59 2.57 -21.82 12.45
N PRO A 60 2.45 -23.16 12.37
CA PRO A 60 1.36 -23.81 11.62
C PRO A 60 -0.03 -23.57 12.22
N ASP A 61 -0.10 -23.26 13.51
CA ASP A 61 -1.36 -23.04 14.23
C ASP A 61 -1.90 -21.61 14.09
N ILE A 62 -1.13 -20.69 13.50
CA ILE A 62 -1.54 -19.31 13.28
C ILE A 62 -2.21 -19.17 11.90
N GLU A 63 -3.48 -18.80 11.88
CA GLU A 63 -4.23 -18.47 10.68
C GLU A 63 -3.72 -17.15 10.08
N ILE A 64 -3.33 -17.17 8.80
CA ILE A 64 -2.91 -15.97 8.07
C ILE A 64 -4.07 -15.46 7.20
N GLU A 65 -4.53 -14.25 7.48
CA GLU A 65 -5.45 -13.54 6.59
C GLU A 65 -4.68 -12.49 5.77
N LEU A 66 -4.93 -12.46 4.46
CA LEU A 66 -4.33 -11.46 3.57
C LEU A 66 -5.34 -10.36 3.24
N LEU A 67 -4.92 -9.11 3.46
CA LEU A 67 -5.71 -7.94 3.13
C LEU A 67 -5.04 -7.15 2.00
N HIS A 68 -5.60 -7.24 0.79
CA HIS A 68 -5.14 -6.40 -0.32
C HIS A 68 -5.56 -4.95 -0.07
N LEU A 69 -4.58 -4.05 -0.07
CA LEU A 69 -4.83 -2.63 0.18
C LEU A 69 -5.15 -1.89 -1.12
N ASN A 70 -6.05 -0.91 -1.04
CA ASN A 70 -6.23 0.01 -2.14
C ASN A 70 -4.96 0.83 -2.35
N TRP A 71 -4.76 1.30 -3.58
CA TRP A 71 -3.51 1.99 -3.95
C TRP A 71 -3.18 3.19 -3.07
N TYR A 72 -4.20 3.94 -2.67
CA TYR A 72 -4.06 5.17 -1.89
C TYR A 72 -3.88 4.91 -0.39
N GLU A 73 -4.10 3.68 0.08
CA GLU A 73 -3.92 3.31 1.48
C GLU A 73 -2.43 3.15 1.77
N LYS A 74 -1.91 4.00 2.63
CA LYS A 74 -0.49 4.05 2.98
C LYS A 74 -0.19 3.69 4.42
N GLY A 75 -1.21 3.48 5.25
CA GLY A 75 -1.05 3.04 6.65
C GLY A 75 -2.37 3.00 7.44
N GLU A 76 -3.47 3.43 6.83
CA GLU A 76 -4.82 3.46 7.41
C GLU A 76 -5.26 2.07 7.88
N ALA A 77 -4.95 1.02 7.13
CA ALA A 77 -5.29 -0.35 7.55
C ALA A 77 -4.62 -0.77 8.86
N LEU A 78 -3.40 -0.31 9.12
CA LEU A 78 -2.72 -0.53 10.40
C LEU A 78 -3.39 0.29 11.50
N ARG A 79 -3.58 1.60 11.28
CA ARG A 79 -4.16 2.53 12.25
C ARG A 79 -5.58 2.15 12.69
N ASP A 80 -6.40 1.75 11.72
CA ASP A 80 -7.79 1.34 11.97
C ASP A 80 -7.87 -0.09 12.53
N GLY A 81 -6.75 -0.82 12.59
CA GLY A 81 -6.65 -2.16 13.14
C GLY A 81 -7.16 -3.28 12.22
N ARG A 82 -7.34 -2.98 10.92
CA ARG A 82 -7.70 -3.97 9.87
C ARG A 82 -6.53 -4.87 9.49
N ALA A 83 -5.30 -4.39 9.61
CA ALA A 83 -4.08 -5.16 9.42
C ALA A 83 -3.22 -5.11 10.69
N ASP A 84 -2.52 -6.21 10.97
CA ASP A 84 -1.54 -6.28 12.05
C ASP A 84 -0.13 -5.96 11.52
N VAL A 85 0.21 -6.44 10.32
CA VAL A 85 1.45 -6.13 9.59
C VAL A 85 1.13 -5.57 8.21
N GLY A 86 1.88 -4.58 7.75
CA GLY A 86 1.74 -3.94 6.45
C GLY A 86 2.97 -4.12 5.57
N PHE A 87 2.80 -4.58 4.34
CA PHE A 87 3.80 -4.49 3.27
C PHE A 87 3.49 -3.20 2.49
N LEU A 88 4.23 -2.14 2.78
CA LEU A 88 3.90 -0.78 2.35
C LEU A 88 5.01 -0.16 1.52
N ARG A 89 4.70 1.01 0.95
CA ARG A 89 5.63 1.82 0.17
C ARG A 89 5.72 3.22 0.75
N ARG A 90 6.94 3.73 0.90
CA ARG A 90 7.19 5.11 1.33
C ARG A 90 7.11 6.08 0.15
N PRO A 91 6.76 7.36 0.38
CA PRO A 91 6.53 8.00 1.69
C PRO A 91 5.07 7.94 2.17
N PHE A 92 4.91 7.89 3.50
CA PHE A 92 3.65 8.04 4.23
C PHE A 92 3.91 8.57 5.64
N ASP A 93 2.87 9.01 6.34
CA ASP A 93 2.99 9.39 7.75
C ASP A 93 3.27 8.14 8.59
N GLU A 94 4.37 8.13 9.34
CA GLU A 94 4.80 7.00 10.17
C GLU A 94 4.54 7.22 11.67
N GLY A 95 3.80 8.27 12.06
CA GLY A 95 3.43 8.49 13.45
C GLY A 95 2.77 7.25 14.08
N GLY A 96 3.41 6.66 15.10
CA GLY A 96 2.98 5.45 15.80
C GLY A 96 3.14 4.14 15.01
N ILE A 97 3.84 4.16 13.87
CA ILE A 97 4.12 3.00 13.02
C ILE A 97 5.63 2.77 13.00
N HIS A 98 6.05 1.59 13.43
CA HIS A 98 7.42 1.15 13.23
C HIS A 98 7.59 0.55 11.83
N THR A 99 8.65 0.94 11.12
CA THR A 99 8.95 0.47 9.77
C THR A 99 10.30 -0.24 9.68
N ILE A 100 10.36 -1.34 8.91
CA ILE A 100 11.57 -2.10 8.61
C ILE A 100 11.76 -2.07 7.08
N PRO A 101 12.81 -1.41 6.55
CA PRO A 101 13.07 -1.39 5.11
C PRO A 101 13.40 -2.80 4.61
N VAL A 102 12.74 -3.22 3.52
CA VAL A 102 12.96 -4.54 2.90
C VAL A 102 13.39 -4.46 1.44
N GLY A 103 13.44 -3.25 0.88
CA GLY A 103 14.01 -3.04 -0.45
C GLY A 103 13.56 -1.75 -1.10
N SER A 104 13.90 -1.61 -2.37
CA SER A 104 13.42 -0.54 -3.22
C SER A 104 13.18 -1.05 -4.63
N GLU A 105 12.27 -0.41 -5.36
CA GLU A 105 11.95 -0.77 -6.72
C GLU A 105 11.92 0.45 -7.66
N PRO A 106 12.33 0.28 -8.93
CA PRO A 106 12.22 1.35 -9.92
C PRO A 106 10.75 1.59 -10.29
N LYS A 107 10.48 2.76 -10.84
CA LYS A 107 9.17 3.11 -11.40
C LYS A 107 9.18 2.98 -12.92
N VAL A 108 8.00 2.74 -13.46
CA VAL A 108 7.71 2.75 -14.89
C VAL A 108 6.56 3.70 -15.13
N VAL A 109 6.51 4.28 -16.32
CA VAL A 109 5.28 4.89 -16.81
C VAL A 109 4.47 3.81 -17.53
N CYS A 110 3.18 3.76 -17.23
CA CYS A 110 2.16 2.98 -17.91
C CYS A 110 1.35 3.92 -18.81
N LEU A 111 1.17 3.52 -20.06
CA LEU A 111 0.53 4.30 -21.11
C LEU A 111 -0.15 3.34 -22.12
N PRO A 112 -1.15 3.79 -22.90
CA PRO A 112 -1.68 2.99 -24.02
C PRO A 112 -0.57 2.55 -24.98
N THR A 113 -0.72 1.37 -25.59
CA THR A 113 0.20 0.94 -26.66
C THR A 113 0.17 1.86 -27.89
N THR A 114 -0.92 2.60 -28.09
CA THR A 114 -1.09 3.59 -29.16
C THR A 114 -0.43 4.93 -28.86
N HIS A 115 0.01 5.17 -27.62
CA HIS A 115 0.59 6.43 -27.21
C HIS A 115 1.98 6.64 -27.85
N PRO A 116 2.35 7.86 -28.31
CA PRO A 116 3.62 8.09 -29.01
C PRO A 116 4.87 7.59 -28.26
N LEU A 117 4.89 7.78 -26.94
CA LEU A 117 5.98 7.34 -26.06
C LEU A 117 6.06 5.81 -25.88
N ALA A 118 5.04 5.03 -26.26
CA ALA A 118 4.99 3.58 -26.08
C ALA A 118 6.08 2.84 -26.87
N SER A 119 6.52 3.44 -27.98
CA SER A 119 7.60 2.96 -28.85
C SER A 119 9.00 3.13 -28.25
N ARG A 120 9.17 4.02 -27.26
CA ARG A 120 10.47 4.30 -26.63
C ARG A 120 10.85 3.15 -25.69
N ARG A 121 12.14 2.79 -25.63
CA ARG A 121 12.61 1.72 -24.73
C ARG A 121 12.67 2.13 -23.27
N ARG A 122 13.04 3.38 -23.01
CA ARG A 122 13.19 4.02 -21.69
C ARG A 122 12.83 5.50 -21.83
N LEU A 123 12.42 6.12 -20.75
CA LEU A 123 12.00 7.52 -20.68
C LEU A 123 12.71 8.23 -19.52
N THR A 124 12.72 9.54 -19.59
CA THR A 124 13.09 10.43 -18.48
C THR A 124 11.85 11.16 -18.00
N LEU A 125 11.89 11.79 -16.83
CA LEU A 125 10.80 12.64 -16.33
C LEU A 125 10.50 13.77 -17.32
N ALA A 126 11.54 14.38 -17.90
CA ALA A 126 11.38 15.42 -18.92
C ALA A 126 10.63 14.94 -20.18
N ALA A 127 10.71 13.65 -20.51
CA ALA A 127 9.94 13.09 -21.63
C ALA A 127 8.44 12.96 -21.33
N LEU A 128 8.03 13.12 -20.06
CA LEU A 128 6.64 13.12 -19.60
C LEU A 128 6.09 14.55 -19.45
N ASP A 129 6.87 15.58 -19.77
CA ASP A 129 6.44 16.96 -19.65
C ASP A 129 5.26 17.23 -20.60
N GLY A 130 4.18 17.80 -20.05
CA GLY A 130 2.93 18.06 -20.78
C GLY A 130 1.95 16.89 -20.80
N GLU A 131 2.34 15.71 -20.30
CA GLU A 131 1.42 14.58 -20.17
C GLU A 131 0.48 14.73 -18.97
N THR A 132 -0.76 14.26 -19.12
CA THR A 132 -1.68 14.16 -17.97
C THR A 132 -1.34 12.94 -17.15
N ILE A 133 -0.65 13.13 -16.02
CA ILE A 133 -0.40 12.05 -15.06
C ILE A 133 -1.65 11.87 -14.20
N LEU A 134 -2.21 10.65 -14.21
CA LEU A 134 -3.33 10.29 -13.36
C LEU A 134 -2.88 10.25 -11.90
N ASP A 135 -3.04 11.39 -11.23
CA ASP A 135 -2.65 11.59 -9.83
C ASP A 135 -3.24 10.51 -8.92
N PHE A 136 -2.42 10.05 -7.98
CA PHE A 136 -2.75 9.05 -6.98
C PHE A 136 -3.35 9.66 -5.71
N HIS A 137 -3.35 11.00 -5.59
CA HIS A 137 -3.96 11.71 -4.46
C HIS A 137 -5.43 12.08 -4.70
N ALA A 138 -5.88 12.15 -5.96
CA ALA A 138 -7.29 12.25 -6.26
C ALA A 138 -7.93 10.87 -6.00
N ARG A 139 -8.80 10.76 -4.98
CA ARG A 139 -9.62 9.56 -4.68
C ARG A 139 -10.65 9.21 -5.79
N ARG A 140 -10.32 9.47 -7.05
CA ARG A 140 -11.19 9.23 -8.22
C ARG A 140 -11.18 7.76 -8.66
N THR A 141 -10.15 7.00 -8.29
CA THR A 141 -10.06 5.55 -8.52
C THR A 141 -9.70 4.87 -7.20
N ALA A 142 -10.48 3.87 -6.83
CA ALA A 142 -10.22 3.07 -5.65
C ALA A 142 -9.14 2.00 -5.90
N THR A 143 -9.11 1.43 -7.12
CA THR A 143 -8.27 0.26 -7.44
C THR A 143 -7.20 0.56 -8.50
N VAL A 144 -6.25 -0.37 -8.67
CA VAL A 144 -5.25 -0.29 -9.74
C VAL A 144 -5.93 -0.48 -11.09
N GLU A 145 -6.87 -1.41 -11.16
CA GLU A 145 -7.61 -1.79 -12.35
C GLU A 145 -8.38 -0.61 -12.93
N GLU A 146 -9.14 0.11 -12.10
CA GLU A 146 -9.86 1.32 -12.52
C GLU A 146 -8.92 2.37 -13.11
N LYS A 147 -7.75 2.55 -12.49
CA LYS A 147 -6.73 3.47 -12.99
C LYS A 147 -6.17 3.01 -14.33
N LEU A 148 -5.88 1.71 -14.48
CA LEU A 148 -5.37 1.16 -15.72
C LEU A 148 -6.40 1.21 -16.86
N GLU A 149 -7.70 1.11 -16.57
CA GLU A 149 -8.76 1.36 -17.56
C GLU A 149 -8.73 2.81 -18.04
N LEU A 150 -8.56 3.79 -17.14
CA LEU A 150 -8.43 5.19 -17.54
C LEU A 150 -7.17 5.43 -18.38
N VAL A 151 -6.06 4.79 -18.04
CA VAL A 151 -4.84 4.83 -18.86
C VAL A 151 -5.14 4.25 -20.24
N ALA A 152 -5.67 3.02 -20.32
CA ALA A 152 -5.97 2.34 -21.58
C ALA A 152 -6.95 3.14 -22.46
N ALA A 153 -7.93 3.81 -21.85
CA ALA A 153 -8.86 4.72 -22.52
C ALA A 153 -8.24 6.06 -22.97
N GLY A 154 -6.94 6.26 -22.78
CA GLY A 154 -6.22 7.46 -23.20
C GLY A 154 -6.53 8.71 -22.36
N ARG A 155 -7.04 8.55 -21.13
CA ARG A 155 -7.33 9.69 -20.23
C ARG A 155 -6.10 10.28 -19.55
N GLY A 156 -4.95 9.65 -19.73
CA GLY A 156 -3.67 10.05 -19.18
C GLY A 156 -2.71 8.87 -19.11
N ILE A 157 -1.59 9.09 -18.44
CA ILE A 157 -0.56 8.10 -18.14
C ILE A 157 -0.45 7.89 -16.63
N ALA A 158 0.19 6.80 -16.19
CA ALA A 158 0.40 6.53 -14.77
C ALA A 158 1.87 6.18 -14.48
N LEU A 159 2.50 6.93 -13.58
CA LEU A 159 3.84 6.62 -13.08
C LEU A 159 3.71 5.73 -11.83
N LEU A 160 4.11 4.46 -11.94
CA LEU A 160 3.86 3.46 -10.90
C LEU A 160 5.05 2.52 -10.68
N PRO A 161 5.20 1.94 -9.47
CA PRO A 161 6.19 0.91 -9.19
C PRO A 161 6.17 -0.25 -10.20
N ARG A 162 7.35 -0.73 -10.59
CA ARG A 162 7.50 -1.77 -11.62
C ARG A 162 6.79 -3.08 -11.28
N SER A 163 6.72 -3.45 -10.01
CA SER A 163 6.00 -4.64 -9.55
C SER A 163 4.51 -4.60 -9.92
N VAL A 164 3.88 -3.45 -9.81
CA VAL A 164 2.45 -3.24 -10.15
C VAL A 164 2.24 -3.43 -11.64
N ALA A 165 3.07 -2.80 -12.48
CA ALA A 165 3.02 -2.99 -13.94
C ALA A 165 3.15 -4.47 -14.35
N ARG A 166 3.91 -5.27 -13.59
CA ARG A 166 4.07 -6.70 -13.84
C ARG A 166 2.84 -7.50 -13.41
N SER A 167 2.31 -7.21 -12.23
CA SER A 167 1.12 -7.89 -11.69
C SER A 167 -0.14 -7.62 -12.51
N TYR A 168 -0.27 -6.42 -13.07
CA TYR A 168 -1.42 -5.97 -13.86
C TYR A 168 -1.06 -5.78 -15.33
N SER A 169 -0.37 -6.76 -15.92
CA SER A 169 0.03 -6.72 -17.32
C SER A 169 -1.19 -6.90 -18.24
N ARG A 170 -1.28 -6.06 -19.27
CA ARG A 170 -2.32 -6.10 -20.30
C ARG A 170 -1.75 -5.81 -21.69
N PRO A 171 -2.36 -6.34 -22.76
CA PRO A 171 -1.87 -6.15 -24.12
C PRO A 171 -2.08 -4.74 -24.69
N ASP A 172 -3.04 -3.97 -24.15
CA ASP A 172 -3.37 -2.60 -24.55
C ASP A 172 -2.53 -1.54 -23.81
N LEU A 173 -1.67 -1.96 -22.89
CA LEU A 173 -0.79 -1.08 -22.12
C LEU A 173 0.69 -1.36 -22.38
N ALA A 174 1.46 -0.29 -22.54
CA ALA A 174 2.90 -0.32 -22.59
C ALA A 174 3.49 0.23 -21.28
N ASN A 175 4.49 -0.48 -20.74
CA ASN A 175 5.21 -0.08 -19.53
C ASN A 175 6.66 0.27 -19.87
N ARG A 176 7.07 1.53 -19.65
CA ARG A 176 8.41 2.02 -19.97
C ARG A 176 9.16 2.49 -18.71
N PRO A 177 10.39 1.98 -18.46
CA PRO A 177 11.21 2.45 -17.35
C PRO A 177 11.48 3.95 -17.44
N VAL A 178 11.33 4.64 -16.32
CA VAL A 178 11.75 6.02 -16.16
C VAL A 178 13.08 6.02 -15.41
N THR A 179 14.14 6.57 -16.01
CA THR A 179 15.52 6.33 -15.55
C THR A 179 16.01 7.31 -14.48
N ASP A 180 15.37 8.47 -14.37
CA ASP A 180 15.74 9.61 -13.53
C ASP A 180 14.71 9.89 -12.42
N VAL A 181 13.73 9.01 -12.24
CA VAL A 181 12.80 9.08 -11.11
C VAL A 181 13.36 8.33 -9.90
N PRO A 182 13.29 8.90 -8.69
CA PRO A 182 13.68 8.19 -7.48
C PRO A 182 12.89 6.88 -7.32
N PRO A 183 13.55 5.77 -6.92
CA PRO A 183 12.88 4.50 -6.68
C PRO A 183 11.89 4.62 -5.53
N THR A 184 10.98 3.65 -5.44
CA THR A 184 10.05 3.55 -4.31
C THR A 184 10.64 2.61 -3.26
N GLU A 185 10.77 3.07 -2.02
CA GLU A 185 11.18 2.22 -0.90
C GLU A 185 10.00 1.36 -0.44
N ILE A 186 10.28 0.09 -0.18
CA ILE A 186 9.34 -0.91 0.31
C ILE A 186 9.72 -1.22 1.76
N CYS A 187 8.73 -1.24 2.66
CA CYS A 187 8.93 -1.56 4.06
C CYS A 187 7.88 -2.54 4.58
N LEU A 188 8.26 -3.29 5.61
CA LEU A 188 7.31 -3.86 6.56
C LEU A 188 6.94 -2.78 7.57
N ALA A 189 5.70 -2.80 8.03
CA ALA A 189 5.17 -1.81 8.95
C ALA A 189 4.26 -2.46 9.99
N VAL A 190 4.32 -1.97 11.22
CA VAL A 190 3.49 -2.44 12.34
C VAL A 190 3.16 -1.25 13.23
N LEU A 191 1.96 -1.24 13.84
CA LEU A 191 1.68 -0.26 14.91
C LEU A 191 2.58 -0.56 16.12
N GLU A 192 3.20 0.48 16.69
CA GLU A 192 4.07 0.31 17.86
C GLU A 192 3.34 -0.32 19.05
N ALA A 193 2.05 -0.03 19.20
CA ALA A 193 1.19 -0.60 20.23
C ALA A 193 0.75 -2.06 19.97
N ARG A 194 1.13 -2.67 18.84
CA ARG A 194 0.67 -4.01 18.39
C ARG A 194 1.84 -4.99 18.19
N ARG A 195 2.82 -4.93 19.07
CA ARG A 195 3.93 -5.89 19.13
C ARG A 195 3.61 -7.02 20.10
N ASP A 196 2.89 -8.00 19.59
CA ASP A 196 2.67 -9.28 20.25
C ASP A 196 3.67 -10.32 19.68
N GLY A 197 3.93 -11.42 20.40
CA GLY A 197 5.02 -12.35 20.07
C GLY A 197 5.03 -12.86 18.62
N HIS A 198 3.87 -13.30 18.10
CA HIS A 198 3.77 -13.80 16.72
C HIS A 198 3.92 -12.68 15.65
N VAL A 199 3.64 -11.42 15.99
CA VAL A 199 3.83 -10.27 15.09
C VAL A 199 5.33 -10.00 14.93
N ASP A 200 6.07 -9.96 16.03
CA ASP A 200 7.53 -9.78 16.00
C ASP A 200 8.21 -10.96 15.27
N ASP A 201 7.77 -12.20 15.54
CA ASP A 201 8.28 -13.39 14.84
C ASP A 201 7.99 -13.34 13.33
N PHE A 202 6.81 -12.86 12.93
CA PHE A 202 6.48 -12.63 11.52
C PHE A 202 7.38 -11.58 10.90
N LEU A 203 7.60 -10.44 11.56
CA LEU A 203 8.47 -9.38 11.06
C LEU A 203 9.90 -9.89 10.85
N THR A 204 10.47 -10.60 11.83
CA THR A 204 11.81 -11.20 11.70
C THR A 204 11.88 -12.18 10.54
N THR A 205 10.92 -13.10 10.45
CA THR A 205 10.87 -14.12 9.40
C THR A 205 10.70 -13.49 8.01
N ALA A 206 9.82 -12.49 7.90
CA ALA A 206 9.54 -11.78 6.66
C ALA A 206 10.76 -10.99 6.17
N THR A 207 11.44 -10.25 7.06
CA THR A 207 12.67 -9.53 6.72
C THR A 207 13.74 -10.47 6.17
N HIS A 208 13.93 -11.64 6.78
CA HIS A 208 14.87 -12.64 6.29
C HIS A 208 14.47 -13.18 4.91
N ALA A 209 13.23 -13.64 4.77
CA ALA A 209 12.73 -14.23 3.52
C ALA A 209 12.79 -13.25 2.33
N LEU A 210 12.50 -11.97 2.56
CA LEU A 210 12.54 -10.93 1.53
C LEU A 210 13.97 -10.51 1.16
N SER A 211 14.91 -10.62 2.09
CA SER A 211 16.32 -10.33 1.83
C SER A 211 16.95 -11.40 0.93
N GLU A 212 16.54 -12.66 1.06
CA GLU A 212 17.04 -13.79 0.26
C GLU A 212 16.48 -13.81 -1.18
N HIS A 213 15.30 -13.24 -1.41
CA HIS A 213 14.60 -13.27 -2.70
C HIS A 213 14.84 -12.01 -3.55
N ARG A 214 15.90 -11.25 -3.26
CA ARG A 214 16.25 -10.05 -4.02
C ARG A 214 16.83 -10.45 -5.38
N PRO A 215 16.17 -10.14 -6.51
CA PRO A 215 16.64 -10.50 -7.84
C PRO A 215 17.87 -9.69 -8.27
#